data_AF-A0A931YNW0-F1
#
_entry.id   AF-A0A931YNW0-F1
#
_cell.length_a   1.000
_cell.length_b   1.000
_cell.length_c   1.000
_cell.angle_alpha   90.00
_cell.angle_beta   90.00
_cell.angle_gamma   90.00
#
_symmetry.space_group_name_H-M   'P 1'
#
loop_
_entity.id
_entity.type
_entity.pdbx_description
1 polymer ?
#
loop_
_entity_poly.entity_id
_entity_poly.type
_entity_poly.pdbx_seq_one_letter_code
_entity_poly.pdbx_strand_id
1 'polypeptide(L)' 'MYSKEGTHNNSDVHSVSTKAETKGEKAEVAKDPVCNMEVADTKKAPSEEYKGKVYYFCSEHCKKSFNKDPASYIKENP' A
#
# COMPACT_ATOMS: atom_id res chain seq x y z
N MET A 1 6.94 -7.12 54.29
CA MET A 1 7.93 -6.81 53.25
C MET A 1 7.14 -6.51 51.99
N TYR A 2 6.90 -5.23 51.74
CA TYR A 2 6.11 -4.73 50.61
C TYR A 2 7.02 -4.57 49.39
N SER A 3 6.46 -4.77 48.18
CA SER A 3 6.95 -4.42 46.84
C SER A 3 7.31 -5.62 45.93
N LYS A 4 6.98 -5.68 44.63
CA LYS A 4 6.23 -4.75 43.73
C LYS A 4 6.31 -5.23 42.28
N GLU A 5 5.51 -6.17 41.78
CA GLU A 5 5.40 -6.35 40.31
C GLU A 5 3.96 -6.64 39.88
N GLY A 6 3.15 -5.58 39.94
CA GLY A 6 1.84 -5.52 39.28
C GLY A 6 2.03 -5.29 37.78
N THR A 7 1.47 -6.20 37.01
CA THR A 7 1.28 -6.16 35.56
C THR A 7 0.73 -4.82 35.09
N HIS A 8 1.39 -4.16 34.14
CA HIS A 8 0.72 -3.24 33.22
C HIS A 8 0.98 -3.73 31.79
N ASN A 9 -0.09 -4.31 31.24
CA ASN A 9 -0.30 -4.59 29.83
C ASN A 9 -0.80 -3.30 29.18
N ASN A 10 0.04 -2.66 28.39
CA ASN A 10 -0.29 -1.94 27.17
C ASN A 10 1.03 -1.90 26.37
N SER A 11 1.09 -1.90 25.06
CA SER A 11 0.20 -1.26 24.14
C SER A 11 0.45 -1.82 22.75
N ASP A 12 -0.66 -1.95 22.03
CA ASP A 12 -0.75 -1.71 20.61
C ASP A 12 0.02 -2.66 19.69
N VAL A 13 -0.66 -3.78 19.43
CA VAL A 13 -1.13 -4.12 18.07
C VAL A 13 -0.38 -3.42 16.93
N HIS A 14 0.83 -3.88 16.63
CA HIS A 14 1.22 -3.98 15.23
C HIS A 14 0.81 -5.37 14.76
N SER A 15 -0.52 -5.51 14.61
CA SER A 15 -1.09 -6.40 13.60
C SER A 15 -0.55 -5.90 12.27
N VAL A 16 0.69 -6.29 11.94
CA VAL A 16 1.17 -6.21 10.58
C VAL A 16 0.24 -7.14 9.81
N SER A 17 -0.77 -6.50 9.22
CA SER A 17 -1.73 -7.14 8.34
C SER A 17 -0.92 -7.77 7.23
N THR A 18 -0.62 -9.05 7.38
CA THR A 18 -0.15 -9.93 6.34
C THR A 18 -1.30 -10.07 5.36
N LYS A 19 -1.43 -9.10 4.46
CA LYS A 19 -2.43 -9.19 3.40
C LYS A 19 -1.80 -9.86 2.18
N ALA A 20 -2.11 -11.15 2.12
CA ALA A 20 -2.37 -11.95 0.93
C ALA A 20 -1.17 -12.54 0.20
N GLU A 21 -0.85 -13.75 0.62
CA GLU A 21 -0.39 -14.81 -0.27
C GLU A 21 -1.50 -15.27 -1.24
N THR A 22 -1.06 -15.68 -2.43
CA THR A 22 -1.63 -16.67 -3.36
C THR A 22 -2.53 -16.26 -4.55
N LYS A 23 -1.94 -16.54 -5.74
CA LYS A 23 -2.46 -17.31 -6.89
C LYS A 23 -3.31 -16.59 -7.95
N GLY A 24 -2.76 -16.53 -9.17
CA GLY A 24 -3.54 -16.30 -10.39
C GLY A 24 -2.72 -15.74 -11.54
N GLU A 25 -2.07 -16.63 -12.27
CA GLU A 25 -1.31 -16.46 -13.51
C GLU A 25 -2.06 -15.61 -14.58
N LYS A 26 -1.75 -14.30 -14.63
CA LYS A 26 -1.80 -13.42 -15.82
C LYS A 26 -1.20 -12.08 -15.39
N ALA A 27 -0.01 -11.76 -15.87
CA ALA A 27 0.67 -10.51 -15.58
C ALA A 27 -0.07 -9.36 -16.29
N GLU A 28 -0.97 -8.71 -15.58
CA GLU A 28 -1.53 -7.44 -16.03
C GLU A 28 -0.47 -6.37 -15.76
N VAL A 29 0.00 -5.72 -16.82
CA VAL A 29 0.94 -4.61 -16.76
C VAL A 29 0.17 -3.30 -16.56
N ALA A 30 0.52 -2.53 -15.54
CA ALA A 30 -0.02 -1.19 -15.33
C ALA A 30 1.10 -0.14 -15.31
N LYS A 31 0.75 1.13 -15.49
CA LYS A 31 1.72 2.23 -15.43
C LYS A 31 1.62 2.96 -14.10
N ASP A 32 2.74 3.09 -13.41
CA ASP A 32 2.82 3.83 -12.16
C ASP A 32 2.68 5.34 -12.43
N PRO A 33 1.69 6.04 -11.86
CA PRO A 33 1.47 7.47 -12.12
C PRO A 33 2.54 8.38 -11.45
N VAL A 34 3.29 7.88 -10.47
CA VAL A 34 4.34 8.61 -9.76
C VAL A 34 5.64 8.62 -10.55
N CYS A 35 6.12 7.44 -10.94
CA CYS A 35 7.42 7.30 -11.61
C CYS A 35 7.33 7.00 -13.11
N ASN A 36 6.11 6.79 -13.63
CA ASN A 36 5.86 6.43 -15.03
C ASN A 36 6.50 5.08 -15.44
N MET A 37 6.89 4.27 -14.46
CA MET A 37 7.45 2.93 -14.66
C MET A 37 6.34 1.91 -14.93
N GLU A 38 6.68 0.89 -15.70
CA GLU A 38 5.79 -0.23 -15.97
C GLU A 38 5.80 -1.21 -14.80
N VAL A 39 4.63 -1.53 -14.29
CA VAL A 39 4.38 -2.45 -13.18
C VAL A 39 4.05 -3.82 -13.79
N ALA A 40 5.06 -4.66 -13.93
CA ALA A 40 4.94 -5.99 -14.53
C ALA A 40 3.99 -6.93 -13.76
N ASP A 41 3.89 -6.77 -12.45
CA ASP A 41 3.13 -7.65 -11.55
C ASP A 41 2.10 -6.85 -10.75
N THR A 42 1.05 -6.34 -11.39
CA THR A 42 -0.04 -5.59 -10.71
C THR A 42 -0.71 -6.35 -9.57
N LYS A 43 -0.70 -7.69 -9.61
CA LYS A 43 -1.29 -8.54 -8.55
C LYS A 43 -0.47 -8.57 -7.26
N LYS A 44 0.86 -8.41 -7.37
CA LYS A 44 1.77 -8.34 -6.21
C LYS A 44 2.15 -6.89 -5.88
N ALA A 45 2.00 -6.01 -6.86
CA ALA A 45 2.28 -4.60 -6.71
C ALA A 45 1.32 -3.96 -5.71
N PRO A 46 1.82 -3.00 -4.92
CA PRO A 46 0.95 -2.16 -4.11
C PRO A 46 -0.04 -1.43 -5.01
N SER A 47 -1.31 -1.45 -4.63
CA SER A 47 -2.39 -0.73 -5.29
C SER A 47 -3.13 0.16 -4.30
N GLU A 48 -3.78 1.20 -4.83
CA GLU A 48 -4.62 2.14 -4.07
C GLU A 48 -5.83 2.51 -4.92
N GLU A 49 -7.01 2.55 -4.31
CA GLU A 49 -8.21 3.05 -4.97
C GLU A 49 -8.32 4.55 -4.74
N TYR A 50 -8.44 5.32 -5.82
CA TYR A 50 -8.66 6.75 -5.76
C TYR A 50 -9.66 7.19 -6.83
N LYS A 51 -10.69 7.95 -6.43
CA LYS A 51 -11.80 8.38 -7.31
C LYS A 51 -12.47 7.20 -8.06
N GLY A 52 -12.61 6.05 -7.41
CA GLY A 52 -13.22 4.85 -8.00
C GLY A 52 -12.36 4.17 -9.07
N LYS A 53 -11.08 4.54 -9.20
CA LYS A 53 -10.09 3.89 -10.07
C LYS A 53 -9.00 3.26 -9.23
N VAL A 54 -8.60 2.04 -9.56
CA VAL A 54 -7.48 1.35 -8.92
C VAL A 54 -6.19 1.74 -9.64
N TYR A 55 -5.25 2.30 -8.89
CA TYR A 55 -3.90 2.62 -9.35
C TYR A 55 -2.90 1.63 -8.79
N TYR A 56 -1.94 1.22 -9.62
CA TYR A 56 -0.89 0.27 -9.27
C TYR A 56 0.45 0.99 -9.26
N PHE A 57 1.31 0.61 -8.31
CA PHE A 57 2.58 1.27 -8.07
C PHE A 57 3.72 0.26 -8.14
N CYS A 58 4.88 0.67 -8.65
CA CYS A 58 6.03 -0.23 -8.76
C CYS A 58 6.57 -0.64 -7.38
N SER A 59 6.28 0.13 -6.33
CA SER A 59 6.80 -0.05 -4.98
C SER A 59 5.93 0.67 -3.95
N GLU A 60 6.03 0.25 -2.68
CA GLU A 60 5.30 0.88 -1.57
C GLU A 60 5.68 2.36 -1.40
N HIS A 61 6.92 2.71 -1.76
CA HIS A 61 7.37 4.10 -1.76
C HIS A 61 6.52 4.97 -2.70
N CYS A 62 6.31 4.51 -3.95
CA CYS A 62 5.47 5.20 -4.92
C CYS A 62 4.02 5.29 -4.44
N LYS A 63 3.46 4.20 -3.90
CA LYS A 63 2.14 4.21 -3.28
C LYS A 63 2.02 5.27 -2.17
N LYS A 64 3.00 5.36 -1.27
CA LYS A 64 3.00 6.36 -0.18
C LYS A 64 3.10 7.78 -0.71
N SER A 65 3.96 8.03 -1.71
CA SER A 65 4.06 9.33 -2.35
C SER A 65 2.75 9.73 -3.02
N PHE A 66 2.12 8.79 -3.73
CA PHE A 66 0.78 9.00 -4.29
C PHE A 66 -0.26 9.26 -3.22
N ASN A 67 -0.28 8.52 -2.11
CA ASN A 67 -1.25 8.72 -1.04
C ASN A 67 -1.11 10.09 -0.35
N LYS A 68 0.11 10.65 -0.29
CA LYS A 68 0.34 12.00 0.23
C LYS A 68 -0.28 13.08 -0.64
N ASP A 69 -0.21 12.93 -1.97
CA ASP A 69 -0.72 13.94 -2.89
C ASP A 69 -1.21 13.34 -4.22
N PRO A 70 -2.31 12.58 -4.20
CA PRO A 70 -2.75 11.80 -5.36
C PRO A 70 -3.15 12.72 -6.52
N ALA A 71 -3.78 13.86 -6.22
CA ALA A 71 -4.25 14.82 -7.22
C ALA A 71 -3.14 15.37 -8.13
N SER A 72 -1.89 15.47 -7.65
CA SER A 72 -0.77 15.92 -8.47
C SER A 72 -0.27 14.86 -9.46
N TYR A 73 -0.41 13.58 -9.12
CA TYR A 73 0.02 12.46 -9.97
C TYR A 73 -1.05 12.05 -10.98
N ILE A 74 -2.32 12.25 -10.64
CA ILE A 74 -3.45 12.05 -11.55
C ILE A 74 -4.02 13.39 -11.94
N LYS A 75 -3.42 13.96 -12.97
CA LYS A 75 -4.06 15.01 -13.76
C LYS A 75 -5.25 14.36 -14.46
N GLU A 76 -6.44 14.58 -13.90
CA GLU A 76 -7.70 14.43 -14.64
C GLU A 76 -7.57 15.33 -15.86
N ASN A 77 -7.23 14.74 -17.00
CA ASN A 77 -7.38 15.43 -18.26
C ASN A 77 -8.91 15.41 -18.53
N PRO A 78 -9.59 16.57 -18.50
CA PRO A 78 -11.03 16.64 -18.72
C PRO A 78 -11.42 16.19 -20.14
#